data_AF-A0A437SCN6-F1
#
_entry.id   AF-A0A437SCN6-F1
#
_cell.length_a   1.000
_cell.length_b   1.000
_cell.length_c   1.000
_cell.angle_alpha   90.00
_cell.angle_beta   90.00
_cell.angle_gamma   90.00
#
_symmetry.space_group_name_H-M   'P 1'
#
loop_
_entity.id
_entity.type
_entity.pdbx_description
1 polymer ?
#
loop_
_entity_poly.entity_id
_entity_poly.type
_entity_poly.pdbx_seq_one_letter_code
_entity_poly.pdbx_strand_id
1 'polypeptide(L)'
;MKEEEPELYKSAYKFISIKEYGIYQLFSRYVVDDSIASATALFNLETLNWDVDVLGMLNISTEQLSTPVPTTYILSGMKSELAPKMGIRKDTPVVIGASDGVLANVGVGAISPGSAAITIGTSPKDPGIIDSIKLGLGNTLGFLAIVLA
;
A
#
# COMPACT_ATOMS: atom_id res chain seq x y z
N MET A 1 -11.91 -15.86 -2.89
CA MET A 1 -12.51 -15.66 -1.56
C MET A 1 -14.03 -15.60 -1.62
N LYS A 2 -14.66 -14.65 -2.32
CA LYS A 2 -16.13 -14.59 -2.41
C LYS A 2 -16.77 -15.90 -2.90
N GLU A 3 -16.21 -16.51 -3.94
CA GLU A 3 -16.71 -17.78 -4.51
C GLU A 3 -16.28 -19.00 -3.69
N GLU A 4 -15.00 -19.08 -3.32
CA GLU A 4 -14.41 -20.28 -2.67
C GLU A 4 -14.66 -20.35 -1.15
N GLU A 5 -14.75 -19.20 -0.46
CA GLU A 5 -14.88 -19.09 1.00
C GLU A 5 -15.90 -18.01 1.39
N PRO A 6 -17.17 -18.15 0.98
CA PRO A 6 -18.19 -17.10 1.12
C PRO A 6 -18.49 -16.73 2.58
N GLU A 7 -18.43 -17.68 3.51
CA GLU A 7 -18.72 -17.41 4.93
C GLU A 7 -17.59 -16.61 5.59
N LEU A 8 -16.33 -16.88 5.24
CA LEU A 8 -15.20 -16.06 5.68
C LEU A 8 -15.29 -14.66 5.07
N TYR A 9 -15.62 -14.57 3.78
CA TYR A 9 -15.78 -13.30 3.10
C TYR A 9 -16.87 -12.42 3.74
N LYS A 10 -18.03 -12.99 4.07
CA LYS A 10 -19.12 -12.26 4.75
C LYS A 10 -18.80 -11.87 6.19
N SER A 11 -18.05 -12.70 6.91
CA SER A 11 -17.69 -12.45 8.31
C SER A 11 -16.43 -11.59 8.48
N ALA A 12 -15.72 -11.29 7.39
CA ALA A 12 -14.52 -10.47 7.42
C ALA A 12 -14.83 -9.06 7.94
N TYR A 13 -14.23 -8.71 9.07
CA TYR A 13 -14.35 -7.38 9.65
C TYR A 13 -13.64 -6.30 8.80
N LYS A 14 -12.47 -6.64 8.25
CA LYS A 14 -11.63 -5.73 7.46
C LYS A 14 -10.85 -6.49 6.38
N PHE A 15 -10.70 -5.90 5.19
CA PHE A 15 -9.74 -6.30 4.17
C PHE A 15 -8.58 -5.30 4.16
N ILE A 16 -7.37 -5.75 4.50
CA ILE A 16 -6.21 -4.87 4.72
C ILE A 16 -4.93 -5.49 4.17
N SER A 17 -3.97 -4.64 3.82
CA SER A 17 -2.60 -5.03 3.51
C SER A 17 -1.79 -5.37 4.78
N ILE A 18 -0.61 -5.95 4.58
CA ILE A 18 0.35 -6.20 5.65
C ILE A 18 0.85 -4.90 6.32
N LYS A 19 0.95 -3.80 5.56
CA LYS A 19 1.37 -2.51 6.12
C LYS A 19 0.30 -1.97 7.07
N GLU A 20 -0.96 -2.00 6.65
CA GLU A 20 -2.10 -1.61 7.49
C GLU A 20 -2.17 -2.47 8.77
N TYR A 21 -1.91 -3.77 8.67
CA TYR A 21 -1.82 -4.63 9.86
C TYR A 21 -0.72 -4.17 10.82
N GLY A 22 0.48 -3.84 10.32
CA GLY A 22 1.56 -3.29 11.13
C GLY A 22 1.17 -1.96 11.79
N ILE A 23 0.56 -1.05 11.04
CA ILE A 23 0.06 0.23 11.57
C ILE A 23 -1.01 0.00 12.65
N TYR A 24 -1.94 -0.94 12.45
CA TYR A 24 -2.93 -1.30 13.45
C TYR A 24 -2.28 -1.85 14.73
N GLN A 25 -1.25 -2.69 14.61
CA GLN A 25 -0.52 -3.19 15.77
C GLN A 25 0.16 -2.05 16.54
N LEU A 26 0.67 -1.02 15.87
CA LEU A 26 1.36 0.10 16.49
C LEU A 26 0.43 1.19 17.06
N PHE A 27 -0.68 1.46 16.40
CA PHE A 27 -1.53 2.64 16.67
C PHE A 27 -3.01 2.33 16.91
N SER A 28 -3.44 1.08 16.74
CA SER A 28 -4.87 0.68 16.74
C SER A 28 -5.73 1.46 15.75
N ARG A 29 -5.15 1.85 14.61
CA ARG A 29 -5.82 2.59 13.54
C ARG A 29 -5.74 1.83 12.23
N TYR A 30 -6.86 1.79 11.50
CA TYR A 30 -6.92 1.26 10.14
C TYR A 30 -6.81 2.42 9.16
N VAL A 31 -5.58 2.72 8.74
CA VAL A 31 -5.29 3.74 7.73
C VAL A 31 -4.40 3.15 6.65
N VAL A 32 -4.68 3.50 5.40
CA VAL A 32 -3.92 3.09 4.22
C VAL A 32 -3.46 4.33 3.49
N ASP A 33 -2.23 4.34 2.98
CA ASP A 33 -1.78 5.47 2.19
C ASP A 33 -2.34 5.40 0.76
N ASP A 34 -2.50 6.55 0.11
CA ASP A 34 -3.06 6.63 -1.25
C ASP A 34 -2.34 5.72 -2.26
N SER A 35 -1.02 5.46 -2.09
CA SER A 35 -0.26 4.63 -3.03
C SER A 35 -0.46 3.12 -2.88
N ILE A 36 -0.85 2.65 -1.69
CA ILE A 36 -1.31 1.26 -1.52
C ILE A 36 -2.79 1.18 -1.89
N ALA A 37 -3.60 2.18 -1.51
CA ALA A 37 -5.02 2.21 -1.84
C ALA A 37 -5.24 2.12 -3.35
N SER A 38 -4.46 2.87 -4.15
CA SER A 38 -4.51 2.85 -5.61
C SER A 38 -4.20 1.49 -6.24
N ALA A 39 -3.40 0.66 -5.57
CA ALA A 39 -3.02 -0.67 -6.06
C ALA A 39 -4.11 -1.73 -5.80
N THR A 40 -5.19 -1.41 -5.08
CA THR A 40 -6.27 -2.35 -4.75
C THR A 40 -7.28 -2.54 -5.88
N ALA A 41 -7.31 -1.63 -6.86
CA ALA A 41 -8.38 -1.47 -7.84
C ALA A 41 -9.78 -1.16 -7.24
N LEU A 42 -9.84 -0.81 -5.94
CA LEU A 42 -11.06 -0.36 -5.25
C LEU A 42 -11.09 1.15 -5.02
N PHE A 43 -10.03 1.86 -5.41
CA PHE A 43 -9.78 3.25 -5.08
C PHE A 43 -9.88 4.15 -6.32
N ASN A 44 -10.65 5.23 -6.20
CA ASN A 44 -10.83 6.21 -7.25
C ASN A 44 -9.72 7.27 -7.18
N LEU A 45 -8.93 7.37 -8.24
CA LEU A 45 -7.75 8.24 -8.31
C LEU A 45 -8.10 9.72 -8.47
N GLU A 46 -9.31 10.06 -8.93
CA GLU A 46 -9.74 11.45 -9.07
C GLU A 46 -10.22 12.02 -7.74
N THR A 47 -10.98 11.23 -6.97
CA THR A 47 -11.53 11.64 -5.67
C THR A 47 -10.60 11.34 -4.49
N LEU A 48 -9.56 10.53 -4.72
CA LEU A 48 -8.67 9.99 -3.69
C LEU A 48 -9.45 9.32 -2.56
N ASN A 49 -10.45 8.52 -2.92
CA ASN A 49 -11.28 7.79 -1.97
C ASN A 49 -11.75 6.46 -2.56
N TRP A 50 -12.35 5.61 -1.74
CA TRP A 50 -12.91 4.33 -2.19
C TRP A 50 -14.01 4.53 -3.24
N ASP A 51 -13.97 3.72 -4.29
CA ASP A 51 -14.94 3.74 -5.38
C ASP A 51 -16.20 2.95 -4.97
N VAL A 52 -17.25 3.68 -4.62
CA VAL A 52 -18.49 3.10 -4.08
C VAL A 52 -19.19 2.16 -5.05
N ASP A 53 -19.05 2.37 -6.36
CA ASP A 53 -19.69 1.53 -7.37
C ASP A 53 -18.96 0.18 -7.47
N VAL A 54 -17.62 0.20 -7.52
CA VAL A 54 -16.80 -1.02 -7.48
C VAL A 54 -17.04 -1.80 -6.19
N LEU A 55 -17.09 -1.12 -5.04
CA LEU A 55 -17.39 -1.75 -3.76
C LEU A 55 -18.78 -2.41 -3.74
N GLY A 56 -19.78 -1.74 -4.31
CA GLY A 56 -21.13 -2.27 -4.46
C GLY A 56 -21.17 -3.56 -5.27
N MET A 57 -20.42 -3.66 -6.37
CA MET A 57 -20.32 -4.88 -7.18
C MET A 57 -19.71 -6.05 -6.40
N LEU A 58 -18.77 -5.76 -5.48
CA LEU A 58 -18.10 -6.77 -4.68
C LEU A 58 -18.89 -7.16 -3.42
N ASN A 59 -19.87 -6.35 -2.99
CA ASN A 59 -20.53 -6.44 -1.68
C ASN A 59 -19.55 -6.18 -0.53
N ILE A 60 -18.70 -5.15 -0.67
CA ILE A 60 -17.77 -4.68 0.38
C ILE A 60 -18.27 -3.32 0.84
N SER A 61 -18.32 -3.07 2.15
CA SER A 61 -18.59 -1.72 2.68
C SER A 61 -17.29 -0.93 2.88
N THR A 62 -17.35 0.40 2.85
CA THR A 62 -16.18 1.24 3.12
C THR A 62 -15.66 1.04 4.55
N GLU A 63 -16.52 0.66 5.49
CA GLU A 63 -16.15 0.31 6.86
C GLU A 63 -15.35 -0.99 6.95
N GLN A 64 -15.41 -1.86 5.93
CA GLN A 64 -14.55 -3.04 5.82
C GLN A 64 -13.17 -2.72 5.25
N LEU A 65 -12.88 -1.47 4.88
CA LEU A 65 -11.58 -1.03 4.40
C LEU A 65 -10.93 -0.04 5.38
N SER A 66 -9.62 0.18 5.24
CA SER A 66 -8.93 1.24 5.99
C SER A 66 -9.28 2.62 5.44
N THR A 67 -9.13 3.65 6.27
CA THR A 67 -9.32 5.04 5.81
C THR A 67 -8.12 5.47 4.95
N PRO A 68 -8.33 5.93 3.70
CA PRO A 68 -7.26 6.47 2.87
C PRO A 68 -6.68 7.75 3.48
N VAL A 69 -5.37 7.91 3.42
CA VAL A 69 -4.65 9.10 3.88
C VAL A 69 -3.49 9.43 2.94
N PRO A 70 -3.04 10.70 2.88
CA PRO A 70 -1.84 11.06 2.12
C PRO A 70 -0.62 10.24 2.54
N THR A 71 0.31 9.99 1.61
CA THR A 71 1.58 9.27 1.89
C THR A 71 2.47 9.98 2.93
N THR A 72 2.21 11.26 3.19
CA THR A 72 2.87 12.10 4.20
C THR A 72 2.14 12.14 5.54
N TYR A 73 1.04 11.39 5.70
CA TYR A 73 0.24 11.37 6.92
C TYR A 73 1.08 10.95 8.14
N ILE A 74 0.98 11.74 9.21
CA ILE A 74 1.73 11.54 10.44
C ILE A 74 0.86 10.83 11.48
N LEU A 75 1.31 9.67 11.91
CA LEU A 75 0.77 8.92 13.02
C LEU A 75 1.47 9.35 14.32
N SER A 76 0.64 9.59 15.33
CA SER A 76 1.04 9.90 16.70
C SER A 76 0.25 9.04 17.68
N GLY A 77 0.78 8.88 18.89
CA GLY A 77 0.15 8.05 19.92
C GLY A 77 0.33 6.55 19.67
N MET A 78 1.58 6.13 19.41
CA MET A 78 1.93 4.71 19.39
C MET A 78 1.57 4.08 20.75
N LYS A 79 1.15 2.82 20.74
CA LYS A 79 0.91 2.02 21.95
C LYS A 79 2.13 2.10 22.88
N SER A 80 1.87 2.45 24.14
CA SER A 80 2.91 2.80 25.13
C SER A 80 3.94 1.71 25.37
N GLU A 81 3.55 0.46 25.20
CA GLU A 81 4.36 -0.73 25.43
C GLU A 81 5.29 -1.07 24.26
N LEU A 82 5.15 -0.40 23.10
CA LEU A 82 5.90 -0.73 21.89
C LEU A 82 7.10 0.19 21.66
N ALA A 83 6.96 1.50 21.89
CA ALA A 83 8.06 2.46 21.71
C ALA A 83 9.33 2.08 22.50
N PRO A 84 9.26 1.66 23.78
CA PRO A 84 10.44 1.19 24.52
C PRO A 84 11.09 -0.06 23.93
N LYS A 85 10.30 -0.99 23.40
CA LYS A 85 10.82 -2.22 22.75
C LYS A 85 11.57 -1.92 21.46
N MET A 86 11.26 -0.80 20.82
CA MET A 86 11.92 -0.30 19.61
C MET A 86 13.09 0.65 19.90
N GLY A 87 13.31 1.02 21.18
CA GLY A 87 14.35 1.97 21.55
C GLY A 87 14.07 3.43 21.13
N ILE A 88 12.80 3.78 20.90
CA ILE A 88 12.39 5.13 20.47
C ILE A 88 11.55 5.82 21.54
N ARG A 89 11.42 7.15 21.45
CA ARG A 89 10.54 7.91 22.34
C ARG A 89 9.07 7.62 22.00
N LYS A 90 8.20 7.63 23.03
CA LYS A 90 6.75 7.42 22.87
C LYS A 90 6.09 8.44 21.93
N ASP A 91 6.62 9.65 21.86
CA ASP A 91 6.12 10.75 21.03
C ASP A 91 6.83 10.88 19.68
N THR A 92 7.63 9.89 19.30
CA THR A 92 8.26 9.85 17.97
C THR A 92 7.17 9.83 16.89
N PRO A 93 7.11 10.84 16.00
CA PRO A 93 6.16 10.84 14.90
C PRO A 93 6.51 9.74 13.88
N VAL A 94 5.50 9.06 13.35
CA VAL A 94 5.68 8.04 12.31
C VAL A 94 4.95 8.49 11.06
N VAL A 95 5.66 8.62 9.95
CA VAL A 95 5.04 8.89 8.64
C VAL A 95 4.56 7.57 8.05
N ILE A 96 3.33 7.51 7.56
CA ILE A 96 2.72 6.28 7.04
C ILE A 96 3.46 5.69 5.82
N GLY A 97 4.16 6.55 5.07
CA GLY A 97 4.94 6.19 3.90
C GLY A 97 4.10 5.82 2.69
N ALA A 98 4.72 5.12 1.75
CA ALA A 98 4.13 4.70 0.48
C ALA A 98 4.54 3.25 0.14
N SER A 99 4.07 2.73 -0.99
CA SER A 99 4.48 1.45 -1.55
C SER A 99 5.94 1.44 -1.97
N ASP A 100 6.53 0.23 -2.06
CA ASP A 100 7.93 0.03 -2.40
C ASP A 100 8.31 0.68 -3.74
N GLY A 101 7.48 0.52 -4.76
CA GLY A 101 7.74 1.05 -6.08
C GLY A 101 7.63 2.58 -6.12
N VAL A 102 6.73 3.20 -5.33
CA VAL A 102 6.61 4.66 -5.31
C VAL A 102 7.85 5.24 -4.65
N LEU A 103 8.27 4.63 -3.54
CA LEU A 103 9.50 5.01 -2.84
C LEU A 103 10.75 4.75 -3.69
N ALA A 104 10.77 3.71 -4.52
CA ALA A 104 11.86 3.46 -5.46
C ALA A 104 11.98 4.57 -6.50
N ASN A 105 10.86 5.02 -7.10
CA ASN A 105 10.87 6.15 -8.04
C ASN A 105 11.38 7.43 -7.38
N VAL A 106 10.90 7.73 -6.16
CA VAL A 106 11.35 8.89 -5.39
C VAL A 106 12.84 8.79 -5.06
N GLY A 107 13.30 7.61 -4.65
CA GLY A 107 14.68 7.36 -4.26
C GLY A 107 15.71 7.57 -5.38
N VAL A 108 15.30 7.39 -6.64
CA VAL A 108 16.16 7.66 -7.82
C VAL A 108 15.88 9.02 -8.47
N GLY A 109 15.01 9.84 -7.89
CA GLY A 109 14.65 11.17 -8.40
C GLY A 109 13.69 11.15 -9.60
N ALA A 110 13.07 10.01 -9.92
CA ALA A 110 12.11 9.86 -11.03
C ALA A 110 10.70 10.35 -10.62
N ILE A 111 10.59 11.64 -10.25
CA ILE A 111 9.37 12.26 -9.70
C ILE A 111 8.71 13.27 -10.64
N SER A 112 9.25 13.42 -11.86
CA SER A 112 8.76 14.36 -12.86
C SER A 112 8.04 13.62 -13.99
N PRO A 113 7.03 14.25 -14.62
CA PRO A 113 6.42 13.71 -15.83
C PRO A 113 7.49 13.37 -16.88
N GLY A 114 7.37 12.20 -17.53
CA GLY A 114 8.35 11.72 -18.51
C GLY A 114 9.60 11.07 -17.89
N SER A 115 9.73 11.06 -16.57
CA SER A 115 10.76 10.27 -15.88
C SER A 115 10.25 8.86 -15.60
N ALA A 116 11.12 7.87 -15.77
CA ALA A 116 10.84 6.48 -15.44
C ALA A 116 11.99 5.90 -14.60
N ALA A 117 11.65 5.18 -13.54
CA ALA A 117 12.60 4.30 -12.89
C ALA A 117 12.48 2.90 -13.51
N ILE A 118 13.61 2.32 -13.88
CA ILE A 118 13.69 0.93 -14.34
C ILE A 118 14.54 0.19 -13.31
N THR A 119 13.92 -0.75 -12.59
CA THR A 119 14.66 -1.68 -11.73
C THR A 119 14.84 -2.98 -12.48
N ILE A 120 16.10 -3.36 -12.70
CA ILE A 120 16.49 -4.65 -13.29
C ILE A 120 17.12 -5.48 -12.17
N GLY A 121 16.39 -6.48 -11.69
CA GLY A 121 16.86 -7.41 -10.67
C GLY A 121 17.12 -8.80 -11.23
N THR A 122 18.04 -9.54 -10.59
CA THR A 122 18.25 -10.97 -10.84
C THR A 122 17.42 -11.80 -9.88
N SER A 123 16.82 -12.88 -10.38
CA SER A 123 16.15 -13.86 -9.53
C SER A 123 17.17 -14.69 -8.75
N PRO A 124 16.98 -14.96 -7.45
CA PRO A 124 17.81 -15.91 -6.72
C PRO A 124 17.68 -17.34 -7.28
N LYS A 125 16.60 -17.64 -8.01
CA LYS A 125 16.37 -18.95 -8.62
C LYS A 125 17.26 -19.20 -9.84
N ASP A 126 17.54 -18.16 -10.64
CA ASP A 126 18.27 -18.30 -11.90
C ASP A 126 19.26 -17.13 -12.11
N PRO A 127 20.55 -17.33 -11.74
CA PRO A 127 21.59 -16.31 -11.95
C PRO A 127 21.77 -16.01 -13.44
N GLY A 128 21.34 -14.83 -13.88
CA GLY A 128 21.49 -14.35 -15.26
C GLY A 128 20.19 -14.07 -16.00
N ILE A 129 19.03 -14.41 -15.43
CA ILE A 129 17.72 -14.06 -15.99
C ILE A 129 17.22 -12.75 -15.36
N ILE A 130 16.80 -11.81 -16.21
CA ILE A 130 16.06 -10.60 -15.80
C ILE A 130 14.60 -11.02 -15.58
N ASP A 131 14.21 -11.14 -14.32
CA ASP A 131 12.90 -11.71 -13.95
C ASP A 131 11.79 -10.65 -13.83
N SER A 132 12.18 -9.36 -13.73
CA SER A 132 11.19 -8.27 -13.66
C SER A 132 11.74 -6.96 -14.19
N ILE A 133 10.92 -6.28 -14.98
CA ILE A 133 11.07 -4.86 -15.30
C ILE A 133 9.93 -4.14 -14.59
N LYS A 134 10.27 -3.39 -13.53
CA LYS A 134 9.33 -2.46 -12.91
C LYS A 134 9.46 -1.10 -13.59
N LEU A 135 8.39 -0.64 -14.23
CA LEU A 135 8.27 0.71 -14.79
C LEU A 135 7.40 1.55 -13.86
N GLY A 136 8.01 2.56 -13.25
CA GLY A 136 7.31 3.59 -12.49
C GLY A 136 7.28 4.89 -13.29
N LEU A 137 6.09 5.34 -13.70
CA LEU A 137 5.92 6.63 -14.37
C LEU A 137 5.74 7.72 -13.30
N GLY A 138 6.51 8.81 -13.40
CA GLY A 138 6.69 9.83 -12.36
C GLY A 138 5.44 10.52 -11.78
N ASN A 139 4.22 10.21 -12.25
CA ASN A 139 2.98 10.83 -11.81
C ASN A 139 1.89 9.81 -11.45
N THR A 140 2.11 8.52 -11.71
CA THR A 140 1.02 7.54 -11.67
C THR A 140 1.07 6.78 -10.37
N LEU A 141 -0.03 6.82 -9.62
CA LEU A 141 -0.34 5.92 -8.50
C LEU A 141 -0.42 4.43 -8.91
N GLY A 142 -0.06 4.08 -10.15
CA GLY A 142 -0.16 2.74 -10.73
C GLY A 142 1.20 2.18 -11.14
N PHE A 143 1.49 0.97 -10.66
CA PHE A 143 2.60 0.14 -11.14
C PHE A 143 2.17 -0.68 -12.34
N LEU A 144 3.00 -0.68 -13.39
CA LEU A 144 2.96 -1.74 -14.40
C LEU A 144 4.20 -2.62 -14.21
N ALA A 145 4.02 -3.79 -13.61
CA ALA A 145 5.03 -4.83 -13.62
C ALA A 145 4.90 -5.61 -14.92
N ILE A 146 5.88 -5.52 -15.81
CA ILE A 146 5.99 -6.41 -16.97
C ILE A 146 6.92 -7.55 -16.53
N VAL A 147 6.33 -8.73 -16.29
CA VAL A 147 7.10 -9.97 -16.19
C VAL A 147 7.33 -10.44 -17.61
N LEU A 148 8.58 -10.39 -18.08
CA LEU A 148 8.97 -11.04 -19.32
C LEU A 148 9.32 -12.49 -18.97
N ALA A 149 8.46 -13.42 -19.34
CA ALA A 149 8.75 -14.86 -19.35
C ALA A 149 9.23 -15.28 -20.74
#